data_AF-A0A091C3M5-F1
#
_entry.id   AF-A0A091C3M5-F1
#
_cell.length_a   1.000
_cell.length_b   1.000
_cell.length_c   1.000
_cell.angle_alpha   90.00
_cell.angle_beta   90.00
_cell.angle_gamma   90.00
#
_symmetry.space_group_name_H-M   'P 1'
#
loop_
_entity.id
_entity.type
_entity.pdbx_description
1 polymer ?
#
loop_
_entity_poly.entity_id
_entity_poly.type
_entity_poly.pdbx_seq_one_letter_code
_entity_poly.pdbx_strand_id
1 'polypeptide(L)'
;MALVEEIEKIVNERVDKRVSELYDEIFYLKPWLTMEPLEEILHKNSRWIIENLCTKEFENKGLVKKVGGKWHFKNPEFVKYIHDVWWKEV
;
A
#
# COMPACT_ATOMS: atom_id res chain seq x y z
N MET A 1 1.61 -35.58 7.16
CA MET A 1 1.81 -34.45 6.23
C MET A 1 0.47 -33.95 5.71
N ALA A 2 -0.38 -34.79 5.11
CA ALA A 2 -1.70 -34.38 4.58
C ALA A 2 -2.60 -33.59 5.57
N LEU A 3 -2.74 -34.03 6.82
CA LEU A 3 -3.56 -33.33 7.82
C LEU A 3 -3.01 -31.92 8.17
N VAL A 4 -1.69 -31.75 8.17
CA VAL A 4 -1.06 -30.45 8.48
C VAL A 4 -1.29 -29.48 7.33
N GLU A 5 -1.11 -29.93 6.09
CA GLU A 5 -1.39 -29.13 4.88
C GLU A 5 -2.87 -28.72 4.81
N GLU A 6 -3.78 -29.60 5.22
CA GLU A 6 -5.22 -29.32 5.25
C GLU A 6 -5.58 -28.31 6.34
N ILE A 7 -4.94 -28.37 7.52
CA ILE A 7 -5.07 -27.36 8.57
C ILE A 7 -4.53 -26.01 8.10
N GLU A 8 -3.35 -25.98 7.48
CA GLU A 8 -2.74 -24.75 6.94
C GLU A 8 -3.66 -24.08 5.91
N LYS A 9 -4.27 -24.88 5.02
CA LYS A 9 -5.22 -24.36 4.05
C LYS A 9 -6.45 -23.72 4.71
N ILE A 10 -7.05 -24.39 5.69
CA ILE A 10 -8.22 -23.86 6.42
C ILE A 10 -7.86 -22.58 7.18
N VAL A 11 -6.66 -22.54 7.79
CA VAL A 11 -6.18 -21.35 8.49
C VAL A 11 -6.01 -20.19 7.51
N ASN A 12 -5.35 -20.42 6.37
CA ASN A 12 -5.16 -19.40 5.34
C ASN A 12 -6.48 -18.87 4.82
N GLU A 13 -7.43 -19.74 4.48
CA GLU A 13 -8.77 -19.33 4.00
C GLU A 13 -9.52 -18.47 5.03
N ARG A 14 -9.44 -18.81 6.32
CA ARG A 14 -10.05 -18.02 7.39
C ARG A 14 -9.36 -16.67 7.59
N VAL A 15 -8.03 -16.65 7.54
CA VAL A 15 -7.24 -15.41 7.66
C VAL A 15 -7.55 -14.49 6.49
N ASP A 16 -7.49 -14.99 5.26
CA ASP A 16 -7.77 -14.22 4.05
C ASP A 16 -9.18 -13.63 4.07
N LYS A 17 -10.18 -14.41 4.48
CA LYS A 17 -11.54 -13.92 4.64
C LYS A 17 -11.61 -12.78 5.67
N ARG A 18 -11.00 -12.95 6.83
CA ARG A 18 -11.05 -11.95 7.90
C ARG A 18 -10.30 -10.67 7.52
N VAL A 19 -9.16 -10.79 6.86
CA VAL A 19 -8.40 -9.65 6.33
C VAL A 19 -9.20 -8.92 5.25
N SER A 20 -9.91 -9.66 4.38
CA SER A 20 -10.78 -9.08 3.37
C SER A 20 -11.94 -8.29 3.97
N GLU A 21 -12.57 -8.80 5.04
CA GLU A 21 -13.62 -8.07 5.78
C GLU A 21 -13.07 -6.78 6.40
N LEU A 22 -11.83 -6.81 6.91
CA LEU A 22 -11.18 -5.65 7.50
C LEU A 22 -10.67 -4.64 6.47
N TYR A 23 -10.50 -4.99 5.19
CA TYR A 23 -10.06 -4.05 4.16
C TYR A 23 -11.00 -2.85 4.02
N ASP A 24 -12.30 -3.06 4.22
CA ASP A 24 -13.28 -1.98 4.11
C ASP A 24 -13.20 -1.01 5.29
N GLU A 25 -12.77 -1.50 6.46
CA GLU A 25 -12.69 -0.75 7.71
C GLU A 25 -11.31 -0.12 7.94
N ILE A 26 -10.23 -0.80 7.55
CA ILE A 26 -8.84 -0.41 7.83
C ILE A 26 -8.14 -0.05 6.53
N PHE A 27 -7.99 1.25 6.32
CA PHE A 27 -7.39 1.77 5.10
C PHE A 27 -5.96 1.26 4.85
N TYR A 28 -5.16 1.10 5.90
CA TYR A 28 -3.79 0.62 5.84
C TYR A 28 -3.63 -0.81 5.33
N LEU A 29 -4.72 -1.58 5.30
CA LEU A 29 -4.71 -2.91 4.74
C LEU A 29 -4.99 -2.90 3.22
N LYS A 30 -5.52 -1.79 2.67
CA LYS A 30 -5.84 -1.72 1.24
C LYS A 30 -4.57 -1.85 0.38
N PRO A 31 -4.60 -2.60 -0.73
CA PRO A 31 -3.45 -2.70 -1.65
C PRO A 31 -3.05 -1.37 -2.29
N TRP A 32 -3.97 -0.41 -2.33
CA TRP A 32 -3.77 0.92 -2.86
C TRP A 32 -4.29 1.95 -1.88
N LEU A 33 -3.37 2.77 -1.36
CA LEU A 33 -3.66 3.89 -0.47
C LEU A 33 -3.99 5.12 -1.31
N THR A 34 -5.02 5.87 -0.94
CA THR A 34 -5.23 7.26 -1.34
C THR A 34 -4.38 8.23 -0.50
N MET A 35 -4.51 9.53 -0.77
CA MET A 35 -3.66 10.58 -0.23
C MET A 35 -3.67 10.68 1.31
N GLU A 36 -4.84 10.70 1.93
CA GLU A 36 -4.98 11.03 3.36
C GLU A 36 -4.12 10.13 4.28
N PRO A 37 -4.16 8.80 4.17
CA PRO A 37 -3.33 7.97 5.04
C PRO A 37 -1.86 7.94 4.62
N LEU A 38 -1.55 8.38 3.39
CA LEU A 38 -0.17 8.63 3.01
C LEU A 38 0.38 9.91 3.66
N GLU A 39 -0.45 10.94 3.85
CA GLU A 39 -0.07 12.13 4.63
C GLU A 39 0.25 11.76 6.08
N GLU A 40 -0.52 10.84 6.68
CA GLU A 40 -0.28 10.30 8.01
C GLU A 40 1.03 9.50 8.09
N ILE A 41 1.26 8.57 7.15
CA ILE A 41 2.46 7.72 7.12
C ILE A 41 3.74 8.54 6.90
N LEU A 42 3.72 9.48 5.96
CA LEU A 42 4.92 10.22 5.56
C LEU A 42 5.13 11.50 6.37
N HIS A 43 4.15 11.92 7.17
CA HIS A 43 4.13 13.21 7.86
C HIS A 43 4.38 14.39 6.89
N LYS A 44 3.77 14.33 5.70
CA LYS A 44 3.87 15.34 4.63
C LYS A 44 2.48 15.69 4.13
N ASN A 45 2.28 16.94 3.74
CA ASN A 45 1.02 17.36 3.14
C ASN A 45 0.90 16.90 1.67
N SER A 46 -0.34 16.88 1.17
CA SER A 46 -0.72 16.45 -0.18
C SER A 46 0.08 17.15 -1.26
N ARG A 47 0.35 18.45 -1.09
CA ARG A 47 1.08 19.24 -2.08
C ARG A 47 2.51 18.73 -2.23
N TRP A 48 3.21 18.56 -1.11
CA TRP A 48 4.56 18.01 -1.10
C TRP A 48 4.59 16.61 -1.70
N ILE A 49 3.63 15.76 -1.33
CA ILE A 49 3.52 14.39 -1.88
C ILE A 49 3.32 14.42 -3.39
N ILE A 50 2.43 15.27 -3.91
CA ILE A 50 2.20 15.38 -5.35
C ILE A 50 3.45 15.86 -6.08
N GLU A 51 4.10 16.90 -5.57
CA GLU A 51 5.27 17.51 -6.22
C GLU A 51 6.48 16.55 -6.25
N ASN A 52 6.65 15.70 -5.23
CA ASN A 52 7.84 14.86 -5.10
C ASN A 52 7.61 13.40 -5.45
N LEU A 53 6.41 12.87 -5.22
CA LEU A 53 6.12 11.43 -5.25
C LEU A 53 5.02 11.04 -6.24
N CYS A 54 4.37 11.98 -6.93
CA CYS A 54 3.46 11.66 -8.04
C CYS A 54 4.16 11.88 -9.39
N THR A 55 5.30 11.23 -9.57
CA THR A 55 6.19 11.40 -10.73
C THR A 55 6.02 10.29 -11.76
N LYS A 56 6.45 10.56 -13.01
CA LYS A 56 6.47 9.54 -14.07
C LYS A 56 7.38 8.35 -13.74
N GLU A 57 8.44 8.57 -12.98
CA GLU A 57 9.32 7.49 -12.53
C GLU A 57 8.54 6.48 -11.67
N PHE A 58 7.78 6.96 -10.68
CA PHE A 58 7.03 6.08 -9.79
C PHE A 58 5.80 5.48 -10.45
N GLU A 59 5.19 6.17 -11.42
CA GLU A 59 4.20 5.56 -12.31
C GLU A 59 4.80 4.40 -13.12
N ASN A 60 5.98 4.59 -13.72
CA ASN A 60 6.64 3.56 -14.54
C ASN A 60 7.08 2.34 -13.70
N LYS A 61 7.43 2.54 -12.43
CA LYS A 61 7.69 1.44 -11.47
C LYS A 61 6.42 0.75 -10.98
N GLY A 62 5.24 1.26 -11.35
CA GLY A 62 3.95 0.75 -10.88
C GLY A 62 3.69 1.00 -9.39
N LEU A 63 4.40 1.95 -8.78
CA LEU A 63 4.25 2.30 -7.36
C LEU A 63 3.15 3.34 -7.14
N VAL A 64 2.86 4.16 -8.16
CA VAL A 64 1.83 5.20 -8.12
C VAL A 64 0.97 5.11 -9.37
N LYS A 65 -0.33 5.40 -9.25
CA LYS A 65 -1.23 5.50 -10.39
C LYS A 65 -2.33 6.53 -10.13
N LYS A 66 -2.95 7.02 -11.21
CA LYS A 66 -4.10 7.91 -11.14
C LYS A 66 -5.36 7.19 -11.62
N VAL A 67 -6.38 7.10 -10.76
CA VAL A 67 -7.67 6.45 -11.05
C VAL A 67 -8.78 7.43 -10.66
N GLY A 68 -9.67 7.74 -11.62
CA GLY A 68 -10.76 8.69 -11.37
C GLY A 68 -10.28 10.07 -10.91
N GLY A 69 -9.13 10.54 -11.41
CA GLY A 69 -8.53 11.83 -11.01
C GLY A 69 -7.79 11.81 -9.67
N LYS A 70 -7.87 10.72 -8.89
CA LYS A 70 -7.22 10.58 -7.58
C LYS A 70 -5.93 9.76 -7.68
N TRP A 71 -4.90 10.20 -6.96
CA TRP A 71 -3.65 9.45 -6.80
C TRP A 71 -3.83 8.26 -5.86
N HIS A 72 -3.25 7.15 -6.26
CA HIS A 72 -3.22 5.90 -5.51
C HIS A 72 -1.78 5.40 -5.41
N PHE A 73 -1.41 4.92 -4.24
CA PHE A 73 -0.05 4.53 -3.86
C PHE A 73 -0.05 3.05 -3.47
N LYS A 74 0.86 2.27 -4.06
CA LYS A 74 0.89 0.82 -3.90
C LYS A 74 1.35 0.45 -2.48
N ASN A 75 0.60 -0.36 -1.77
CA ASN A 75 0.89 -0.71 -0.38
C ASN A 75 1.18 -2.21 -0.21
N PRO A 76 2.28 -2.57 0.48
CA PRO A 76 3.25 -1.70 1.17
C PRO A 76 4.43 -1.23 0.32
N GLU A 77 4.50 -1.60 -0.96
CA GLU A 77 5.73 -1.45 -1.76
C GLU A 77 6.16 0.01 -1.96
N PHE A 78 5.22 0.93 -2.17
CA PHE A 78 5.55 2.36 -2.28
C PHE A 78 6.16 2.87 -0.97
N VAL A 79 5.52 2.62 0.17
CA VAL A 79 5.99 3.10 1.48
C VAL A 79 7.38 2.55 1.79
N LYS A 80 7.60 1.25 1.55
CA LYS A 80 8.91 0.62 1.70
C LYS A 80 9.95 1.26 0.78
N TYR A 81 9.62 1.49 -0.47
CA TYR A 81 10.53 2.14 -1.42
C TYR A 81 10.92 3.55 -0.98
N ILE A 82 9.94 4.34 -0.52
CA ILE A 82 10.20 5.69 -0.01
C ILE A 82 11.15 5.63 1.17
N HIS A 83 10.87 4.81 2.19
CA HIS A 83 11.68 4.71 3.39
C HIS A 83 13.09 4.15 3.15
N ASP A 84 13.21 3.07 2.37
CA ASP A 84 14.44 2.28 2.30
C ASP A 84 15.42 2.75 1.20
N VAL A 85 14.88 3.37 0.15
CA VAL A 85 15.63 3.73 -1.06
C VAL A 85 15.64 5.24 -1.27
N TRP A 86 14.46 5.88 -1.36
CA TRP A 86 14.37 7.27 -1.77
C TRP A 86 14.79 8.25 -0.66
N TRP A 87 14.41 7.99 0.59
CA TRP A 87 14.68 8.88 1.71
C TRP A 87 16.11 8.82 2.24
N LYS A 88 16.91 7.82 1.85
CA LYS A 88 18.31 7.73 2.29
C LYS A 88 19.22 8.81 1.71
N GLU A 89 18.72 9.64 0.80
CA GLU A 89 19.49 10.67 0.10
C GLU A 89 19.09 12.12 0.43
N VAL A 90 18.31 12.36 1.51
CA VAL A 90 17.93 13.74 1.95
C VAL A 90 18.37 14.04 3.38
#